data_AF-A0A0F2J583-F1
#
_entry.id   AF-A0A0F2J583-F1
#
_cell.length_a   1.000
_cell.length_b   1.000
_cell.length_c   1.000
_cell.angle_alpha   90.00
_cell.angle_beta   90.00
_cell.angle_gamma   90.00
#
_symmetry.space_group_name_H-M   'P 1'
#
loop_
_entity.id
_entity.type
_entity.pdbx_description
1 polymer ?
#
loop_
_entity_poly.entity_id
_entity_poly.type
_entity_poly.pdbx_seq_one_letter_code
_entity_poly.pdbx_strand_id
1 'polypeptide(L)'
;MEKFLWAFLIGGAICVIGQLLLDGLKLTPAHTTCALVVTGAILGGLGLYDPLVKFAGAGATVPISSFGNSLVKGALKEFDSTGPELFAL
;
A
#
# COMPACT_ATOMS: atom_id res chain seq x y z
N MET A 1 -4.35 -15.74 -18.15
CA MET A 1 -4.68 -16.61 -16.99
C MET A 1 -3.69 -16.40 -15.84
N GLU A 2 -2.38 -16.37 -16.09
CA GLU A 2 -1.36 -16.20 -15.05
C GLU A 2 -1.48 -14.94 -14.18
N LYS A 3 -1.82 -13.79 -14.77
CA LYS A 3 -2.05 -12.55 -14.00
C LYS A 3 -3.18 -12.67 -12.97
N PHE A 4 -4.19 -13.50 -13.24
CA PHE A 4 -5.28 -13.74 -12.28
C PHE A 4 -4.82 -14.61 -11.12
N LEU A 5 -3.96 -15.60 -11.38
CA LEU A 5 -3.37 -16.43 -10.33
C LEU A 5 -2.51 -15.59 -9.39
N TRP A 6 -1.63 -14.74 -9.94
CA TRP A 6 -0.82 -13.83 -9.12
C TRP A 6 -1.65 -12.80 -8.37
N ALA A 7 -2.69 -12.24 -8.99
CA ALA A 7 -3.61 -11.34 -8.30
C ALA A 7 -4.31 -12.03 -7.12
N PHE A 8 -4.77 -13.27 -7.29
CA PHE A 8 -5.38 -14.05 -6.22
C PHE A 8 -4.39 -14.39 -5.11
N LEU A 9 -3.18 -14.85 -5.45
CA LEU A 9 -2.17 -15.26 -4.47
C LEU A 9 -1.65 -14.07 -3.65
N ILE A 10 -1.30 -12.96 -4.29
CA ILE A 10 -0.79 -11.78 -3.58
C ILE A 10 -1.90 -11.09 -2.79
N GLY A 11 -3.09 -10.92 -3.37
CA GLY A 11 -4.24 -10.37 -2.66
C GLY A 11 -4.63 -11.23 -1.47
N GLY A 12 -4.69 -12.55 -1.66
CA GLY A 12 -4.94 -13.53 -0.61
C GLY A 12 -3.88 -13.50 0.50
N ALA A 13 -2.59 -13.40 0.14
CA ALA A 13 -1.52 -13.29 1.13
C ALA A 13 -1.64 -12.01 1.99
N ILE A 14 -1.99 -10.87 1.40
CA ILE A 14 -2.25 -9.63 2.14
C ILE A 14 -3.48 -9.79 3.06
N CYS A 15 -4.53 -10.46 2.61
CA CYS A 15 -5.69 -10.78 3.45
C CYS A 15 -5.31 -11.69 4.63
N VAL A 16 -4.47 -12.70 4.42
CA VAL A 16 -3.95 -13.56 5.51
C VAL A 16 -3.16 -12.75 6.52
N ILE A 17 -2.33 -11.80 6.08
CA ILE A 17 -1.64 -10.87 6.99
C ILE A 17 -2.68 -10.08 7.81
N GLY A 18 -3.73 -9.53 7.17
CA GLY A 18 -4.81 -8.84 7.87
C GLY A 18 -5.53 -9.71 8.90
N GLN A 19 -5.82 -10.96 8.55
CA GLN A 19 -6.43 -11.94 9.47
C GLN A 19 -5.50 -12.28 10.63
N LEU A 20 -4.20 -12.45 10.39
CA LEU A 20 -3.22 -12.68 11.47
C LEU A 20 -3.12 -11.50 12.44
N LEU A 21 -3.23 -10.26 11.93
CA LEU A 21 -3.29 -9.06 12.77
C LEU A 21 -4.55 -9.03 13.64
N LEU A 22 -5.71 -9.43 13.09
CA LEU A 22 -6.99 -9.46 13.80
C LEU A 22 -7.10 -10.63 14.79
N ASP A 23 -6.82 -11.85 14.35
CA ASP A 23 -7.11 -13.07 15.11
C ASP A 23 -5.89 -13.54 15.92
N GLY A 24 -4.68 -13.37 15.37
CA GLY A 24 -3.43 -13.76 16.02
C GLY A 24 -2.96 -12.72 17.03
N LEU A 25 -2.82 -11.46 16.59
CA LEU A 25 -2.39 -10.36 17.46
C LEU A 25 -3.54 -9.66 18.20
N LYS A 26 -4.81 -10.03 17.91
CA LYS A 26 -6.00 -9.45 18.55
C LYS A 26 -6.08 -7.93 18.42
N LEU A 27 -5.57 -7.38 17.32
CA LEU A 27 -5.69 -5.96 17.04
C LEU A 27 -7.13 -5.60 16.69
N THR A 28 -7.55 -4.38 17.05
CA THR A 28 -8.87 -3.90 16.62
C THR A 28 -8.87 -3.65 15.11
N PRO A 29 -10.05 -3.69 14.45
CA PRO A 29 -10.15 -3.41 13.01
C PRO A 29 -9.52 -2.08 12.60
N ALA A 30 -9.59 -1.06 13.46
CA ALA A 30 -8.95 0.23 13.25
C ALA A 30 -7.41 0.11 13.22
N HIS A 31 -6.81 -0.58 14.19
CA HIS A 31 -5.36 -0.77 14.24
C HIS A 31 -4.85 -1.60 13.06
N THR A 32 -5.53 -2.69 12.70
CA THR A 32 -5.16 -3.51 11.52
C THR A 32 -5.20 -2.68 10.24
N THR A 33 -6.26 -1.90 10.06
CA THR A 33 -6.40 -1.04 8.88
C THR A 33 -5.30 0.00 8.82
N CYS A 34 -5.04 0.70 9.93
CA CYS A 34 -3.95 1.68 10.01
C CYS A 34 -2.59 1.04 9.71
N ALA A 35 -2.30 -0.14 10.26
CA ALA A 35 -1.05 -0.84 10.01
C ALA A 35 -0.87 -1.15 8.51
N LEU A 36 -1.89 -1.71 7.85
CA LEU A 36 -1.84 -2.02 6.42
C LEU A 36 -1.68 -0.77 5.55
N VAL A 37 -2.33 0.34 5.89
CA VAL A 37 -2.17 1.62 5.19
C VAL A 37 -0.76 2.18 5.38
N VAL A 38 -0.24 2.18 6.62
CA VAL A 38 1.11 2.68 6.92
C VAL A 38 2.17 1.84 6.24
N THR A 39 2.05 0.51 6.24
CA THR A 39 2.95 -0.38 5.48
C THR A 39 2.91 -0.05 3.99
N GLY A 40 1.71 0.16 3.42
CA GLY A 40 1.56 0.57 2.02
C GLY A 40 2.21 1.92 1.71
N ALA A 41 2.09 2.89 2.61
CA ALA A 41 2.74 4.20 2.50
C ALA A 41 4.28 4.09 2.55
N ILE A 42 4.83 3.32 3.50
CA ILE A 42 6.28 3.08 3.61
C ILE A 42 6.81 2.41 2.34
N LEU A 43 6.16 1.33 1.89
CA LEU A 43 6.54 0.65 0.66
C LEU A 43 6.41 1.53 -0.58
N GLY A 44 5.41 2.42 -0.61
CA GLY A 44 5.22 3.42 -1.67
C GLY A 44 6.34 4.44 -1.70
N GLY A 45 6.70 5.00 -0.54
CA GLY A 45 7.80 5.97 -0.41
C GLY A 45 9.18 5.38 -0.73
N LEU A 46 9.37 4.08 -0.47
CA LEU A 46 10.59 3.35 -0.87
C LEU A 46 10.58 2.92 -2.35
N GLY A 47 9.51 3.18 -3.10
CA GLY A 47 9.37 2.77 -4.51
C GLY A 47 9.15 1.27 -4.71
N LEU A 48 8.84 0.51 -3.66
CA LEU A 48 8.65 -0.95 -3.69
C LEU A 48 7.22 -1.36 -4.00
N TYR A 49 6.24 -0.51 -3.70
CA TYR A 49 4.83 -0.84 -3.91
C TYR A 49 4.42 -0.87 -5.40
N ASP A 50 5.03 -0.03 -6.24
CA ASP A 50 4.71 0.03 -7.67
C ASP A 50 5.16 -1.19 -8.48
N PRO A 51 6.38 -1.72 -8.29
CA PRO A 51 6.75 -3.02 -8.85
C PRO A 51 5.81 -4.13 -8.40
N LEU A 52 5.37 -4.12 -7.14
CA LEU A 52 4.41 -5.09 -6.61
C LEU A 52 3.06 -4.97 -7.34
N VAL A 53 2.56 -3.77 -7.58
CA VAL A 53 1.35 -3.51 -8.38
C VAL A 53 1.52 -3.98 -9.83
N LYS A 54 2.66 -3.72 -10.46
CA LYS A 54 2.94 -4.16 -11.83
C LYS A 54 2.95 -5.69 -11.96
N PHE A 55 3.43 -6.38 -10.92
CA PHE A 55 3.48 -7.85 -10.86
C PHE A 55 2.13 -8.48 -10.52
N ALA A 56 1.49 -8.02 -9.45
CA ALA A 56 0.29 -8.62 -8.88
C ALA A 56 -1.03 -8.06 -9.45
N GLY A 57 -0.99 -6.92 -10.14
CA GLY A 57 -2.17 -6.22 -10.62
C GLY A 57 -3.19 -5.97 -9.50
N ALA A 58 -4.42 -6.45 -9.71
CA ALA A 58 -5.52 -6.33 -8.75
C ALA A 58 -5.17 -6.86 -7.35
N GLY A 59 -4.27 -7.85 -7.24
CA GLY A 59 -3.84 -8.39 -5.95
C GLY A 59 -3.11 -7.40 -5.05
N ALA A 60 -2.54 -6.33 -5.61
CA ALA A 60 -1.89 -5.27 -4.84
C ALA A 60 -2.63 -3.92 -4.92
N THR A 61 -3.50 -3.71 -5.91
CA THR A 61 -4.28 -2.45 -6.00
C THR A 61 -5.59 -2.49 -5.22
N VAL A 62 -6.18 -3.67 -5.01
CA VAL A 62 -7.45 -3.82 -4.27
C VAL A 62 -7.27 -3.74 -2.74
N PRO A 63 -6.23 -4.34 -2.13
CA PRO A 63 -6.04 -4.23 -0.68
C PRO A 63 -5.80 -2.79 -0.22
N ILE A 64 -6.21 -2.49 1.01
CA ILE A 64 -6.16 -1.13 1.59
C ILE A 64 -4.75 -0.55 1.69
N SER A 65 -3.70 -1.37 1.65
CA SER A 65 -2.31 -0.91 1.53
C SER A 65 -2.07 -0.04 0.29
N SER A 66 -2.83 -0.26 -0.79
CA SER A 66 -2.71 0.59 -1.99
C SER A 66 -3.17 2.01 -1.73
N PHE A 67 -4.06 2.24 -0.76
CA PHE A 67 -4.46 3.57 -0.34
C PHE A 67 -3.26 4.34 0.23
N GLY A 68 -2.45 3.70 1.08
CA GLY A 68 -1.22 4.27 1.62
C GLY A 68 -0.21 4.67 0.54
N ASN A 69 0.01 3.79 -0.46
CA ASN A 69 0.86 4.11 -1.62
C ASN A 69 0.36 5.35 -2.38
N SER A 70 -0.94 5.43 -2.63
CA SER A 70 -1.56 6.57 -3.32
C SER A 70 -1.42 7.88 -2.53
N LEU A 71 -1.55 7.84 -1.20
CA LEU A 71 -1.34 9.02 -0.35
C LEU A 71 0.09 9.56 -0.47
N VAL A 72 1.09 8.69 -0.36
CA VAL A 72 2.50 9.09 -0.47
C VAL A 72 2.82 9.63 -1.86
N LYS A 73 2.31 8.98 -2.91
CA LYS A 73 2.45 9.50 -4.28
C LYS A 73 1.81 10.87 -4.47
N GLY A 74 0.63 11.08 -3.90
CA GLY A 74 -0.03 12.39 -3.91
C GLY A 74 0.83 13.46 -3.24
N ALA A 75 1.36 13.15 -2.05
CA ALA A 75 2.22 14.06 -1.31
C ALA A 75 3.54 14.37 -2.05
N LEU A 76 4.21 13.36 -2.62
CA LEU A 76 5.43 13.55 -3.39
C LEU A 76 5.19 14.34 -4.68
N LYS A 77 4.07 14.07 -5.38
CA LYS A 77 3.70 14.83 -6.57
C LYS A 77 3.47 16.31 -6.26
N GLU A 78 2.81 16.61 -5.14
CA GLU A 78 2.61 17.99 -4.69
C GLU A 78 3.94 18.65 -4.31
N PHE A 79 4.80 17.91 -3.60
CA PHE A 79 6.14 18.37 -3.29
C PHE A 79 6.89 18.72 -4.58
N ASP A 80 6.93 17.85 -5.58
CA ASP A 80 7.63 18.13 -6.85
C ASP A 80 7.02 19.32 -7.63
N SER A 81 5.73 19.60 -7.44
CA SER A 81 5.03 20.67 -8.16
C SER A 81 5.21 22.05 -7.52
N THR A 82 5.17 22.12 -6.18
CA THR A 82 5.06 23.39 -5.43
C THR A 82 6.11 23.53 -4.33
N GLY A 83 6.66 22.41 -3.86
CA GLY A 83 7.62 22.34 -2.74
C GLY A 83 8.96 23.04 -2.98
N PRO A 84 9.64 22.85 -4.13
CA PRO A 84 10.88 23.55 -4.45
C PRO A 84 10.76 25.08 -4.40
N GLU A 85 9.62 25.64 -4.79
CA GLU A 85 9.37 27.08 -4.75
C GLU A 85 9.11 27.58 -3.32
N LEU A 86 8.46 26.77 -2.48
CA LEU A 86 8.17 27.10 -1.08
C LEU A 86 9.44 27.09 -0.19
N PHE A 87 10.43 26.23 -0.50
CA PHE A 87 11.72 26.18 0.23
C PHE A 87 12.77 27.18 -0.30
N ALA A 88 12.54 27.80 -1.46
CA ALA A 88 13.42 28.81 -2.05
C ALA A 88 13.07 30.25 -1.63
N LEU A 89 11.99 30.42 -0.85
CA LEU A 89 11.58 31.65 -0.14
C LEU A 89 12.04 31.62 1.32
#